data_AF-A0A9D2GSA8-F1
#
_entry.id   AF-A0A9D2GSA8-F1
#
_cell.length_a   1.000
_cell.length_b   1.000
_cell.length_c   1.000
_cell.angle_alpha   90.00
_cell.angle_beta   90.00
_cell.angle_gamma   90.00
#
_symmetry.space_group_name_H-M   'P 1'
#
loop_
_entity.id
_entity.type
_entity.pdbx_description
1 polymer ?
#
loop_
_entity_poly.entity_id
_entity_poly.type
_entity_poly.pdbx_seq_one_letter_code
_entity_poly.pdbx_strand_id
1 'polypeptide(L)'
;MNISFFKTPRHRVFHYEPRYWDERKERREQVKNDALREKALREGKEWKDESYRPGMFISGRLQEQARNNRRGSLNKNLTRIIGLVSVLIFFAFLIYFAKYFTVFMESMR
;
A
#
# COMPACT_ATOMS: atom_id res chain seq x y z
N MET A 1 -12.86 -23.68 -12.02
CA MET A 1 -12.30 -22.35 -11.70
C MET A 1 -13.46 -21.40 -11.45
N ASN A 2 -13.56 -20.79 -10.26
CA ASN A 2 -14.68 -19.91 -9.91
C ASN A 2 -14.24 -18.45 -10.09
N ILE A 3 -14.81 -17.75 -11.07
CA ILE A 3 -14.48 -16.36 -11.39
C ILE A 3 -15.45 -15.47 -10.61
N SER A 4 -15.00 -14.88 -9.50
CA SER A 4 -15.81 -13.91 -8.75
C SER A 4 -15.56 -12.50 -9.28
N PHE A 5 -16.59 -11.90 -9.88
CA PHE A 5 -16.56 -10.52 -10.40
C PHE A 5 -16.88 -9.46 -9.34
N PHE A 6 -17.26 -9.86 -8.13
CA PHE A 6 -17.60 -8.96 -7.04
C PHE A 6 -16.80 -9.35 -5.80
N LYS A 7 -15.70 -8.63 -5.58
CA LYS A 7 -14.90 -8.76 -4.35
C LYS A 7 -15.68 -8.17 -3.19
N THR A 8 -16.35 -9.02 -2.41
CA THR A 8 -17.00 -8.58 -1.17
C THR A 8 -15.93 -8.05 -0.21
N PRO A 9 -15.97 -6.76 0.18
CA PRO A 9 -14.97 -6.22 1.10
C PRO A 9 -15.09 -6.93 2.45
N ARG A 10 -14.00 -7.55 2.90
CA ARG A 10 -13.91 -8.12 4.25
C ARG A 10 -13.98 -6.97 5.27
N HIS A 11 -14.78 -7.13 6.32
CA HIS A 11 -14.86 -6.13 7.40
C HIS A 11 -13.49 -5.94 8.04
N ARG A 12 -13.15 -4.70 8.39
CA ARG A 12 -11.91 -4.38 9.10
C ARG A 12 -12.12 -4.68 10.58
N VAL A 13 -11.37 -5.63 11.14
CA VAL A 13 -11.38 -5.91 12.57
C VAL A 13 -10.37 -5.00 13.26
N PHE A 14 -10.74 -4.41 14.39
CA PHE A 14 -9.78 -3.68 15.21
C PHE A 14 -8.77 -4.66 15.80
N HIS A 15 -7.49 -4.45 15.53
CA HIS A 15 -6.42 -5.27 16.10
C HIS A 15 -6.20 -4.81 17.55
N TYR A 16 -6.78 -5.54 18.51
CA TYR A 16 -6.53 -5.30 19.93
C TYR A 16 -5.40 -6.20 20.41
N GLU A 17 -4.25 -5.61 20.71
CA GLU A 17 -3.16 -6.29 21.41
C GLU A 17 -3.25 -5.94 22.90
N PRO A 18 -3.41 -6.93 23.79
CA PRO A 18 -3.28 -6.70 25.22
C PRO A 18 -1.88 -6.17 25.52
N ARG A 19 -1.80 -4.94 26.03
CA ARG A 19 -0.53 -4.36 26.48
C ARG A 19 -0.27 -4.84 27.89
N TYR A 20 0.61 -5.84 28.03
CA TYR A 20 1.10 -6.26 29.34
C TYR A 20 2.03 -5.18 29.93
N TRP A 21 1.92 -5.01 31.25
CA TRP A 21 2.79 -4.12 32.00
C TRP A 21 4.23 -4.66 31.97
N ASP A 22 5.18 -3.85 31.50
CA ASP A 22 6.61 -4.15 31.56
C ASP A 22 7.30 -3.04 32.34
N GLU A 23 7.69 -3.35 33.57
CA GLU A 23 8.36 -2.43 34.50
C GLU A 23 9.62 -1.80 33.91
N ARG A 24 10.35 -2.53 33.06
CA ARG A 24 11.57 -1.99 32.43
C ARG A 24 11.27 -1.01 31.32
N LYS A 25 10.14 -1.17 30.64
CA LYS A 25 9.69 -0.24 29.59
C LYS A 25 9.19 1.05 30.22
N GLU A 26 8.34 0.92 31.24
CA GLU A 26 7.82 2.01 32.08
C GLU A 26 8.93 2.88 32.65
N ARG A 27 9.92 2.28 33.31
CA ARG A 27 11.05 3.01 33.90
C ARG A 27 11.85 3.80 32.85
N ARG A 28 12.06 3.23 31.66
CA ARG A 28 12.76 3.93 30.57
C ARG A 28 11.95 5.09 30.01
N GLU A 29 10.63 4.93 29.89
CA GLU A 29 9.74 6.00 29.45
C GLU A 29 9.70 7.14 30.47
N GLN A 30 9.66 6.83 31.78
CA GLN A 30 9.74 7.82 32.86
C GLN A 30 11.04 8.62 32.83
N VAL A 31 12.21 7.95 32.82
CA VAL A 31 13.52 8.63 32.76
C VAL A 31 13.65 9.53 31.54
N LYS A 32 13.13 9.08 30.38
CA LYS A 32 13.13 9.89 29.16
C LYS A 32 12.24 11.12 29.29
N ASN A 33 11.06 10.99 29.87
CA ASN A 33 10.14 12.11 30.07
C ASN A 33 10.68 13.12 31.07
N ASP A 34 11.31 12.66 32.15
CA ASP A 34 11.95 13.51 33.16
C ASP A 34 13.10 14.33 32.55
N ALA A 35 13.96 13.70 31.75
CA ALA A 35 15.04 14.38 31.05
C ALA A 35 14.51 15.44 30.05
N LEU A 36 13.43 15.14 29.32
CA LEU A 36 12.79 16.09 28.42
C LEU A 36 12.14 17.26 29.18
N ARG A 37 11.55 17.00 30.35
CA ARG A 37 10.97 18.01 31.23
C ARG A 37 12.02 18.96 31.78
N GLU A 38 13.13 18.43 32.28
CA GLU A 38 14.24 19.24 32.78
C GLU A 38 14.82 20.12 31.67
N LYS A 39 14.97 19.58 30.45
CA LYS A 39 15.42 20.34 29.29
C LYS A 39 14.45 21.47 28.92
N ALA A 40 13.15 21.21 28.89
CA ALA A 40 12.13 22.23 28.58
C ALA A 40 12.12 23.37 29.61
N LEU A 41 12.27 23.04 30.90
CA LEU A 41 12.36 24.01 31.99
C LEU A 41 13.62 24.89 31.88
N ARG A 42 14.77 24.30 31.53
CA ARG A 42 16.03 25.05 31.28
C ARG A 42 15.91 26.01 30.09
N GLU A 43 15.14 25.64 29.07
CA GLU A 43 14.89 26.48 27.90
C GLU A 43 13.76 27.51 28.12
N GLY A 44 13.16 27.58 29.32
CA GLY A 44 12.08 28.52 29.64
C GLY A 44 10.76 28.24 28.93
N LYS A 45 10.57 27.02 28.40
CA LYS A 45 9.36 26.61 27.69
C LYS A 45 8.42 25.86 28.63
N GLU A 46 7.11 26.11 28.50
CA GLU A 46 6.11 25.28 29.18
C GLU A 46 6.26 23.82 28.76
N TRP A 47 6.45 22.94 29.74
CA TRP A 47 6.41 21.50 29.50
C TRP A 47 4.97 21.08 29.20
N LYS A 48 4.70 20.81 27.92
CA LYS A 48 3.48 20.12 27.50
C LYS A 48 3.81 18.64 27.38
N ASP A 49 3.00 17.80 28.02
CA ASP A 49 3.11 16.36 27.85
C ASP A 49 2.77 15.99 26.40
N GLU A 50 3.81 15.94 25.55
CA GLU A 50 3.65 15.60 24.13
C GLU A 50 3.30 14.11 23.91
N SER A 51 3.28 13.29 24.98
CA SER A 51 2.96 11.86 24.92
C SER A 51 1.57 11.62 24.33
N TYR A 52 0.61 12.49 24.63
CA TYR A 52 -0.75 12.40 24.11
C TYR A 52 -1.14 13.62 23.28
N ARG A 53 -1.07 13.48 21.95
CA ARG A 53 -1.72 14.42 21.02
C ARG A 53 -3.07 13.84 20.58
N PRO A 54 -4.21 14.48 20.89
CA PRO A 54 -5.50 13.99 20.45
C PRO A 54 -5.52 13.85 18.92
N GLY A 55 -5.91 12.68 18.44
CA GLY A 55 -5.94 12.36 17.02
C GLY A 55 -4.63 11.82 16.43
N MET A 56 -3.50 11.78 17.14
CA MET A 56 -2.20 11.32 16.59
C MET A 56 -2.26 9.93 15.92
N PHE A 57 -3.05 9.00 16.46
CA PHE A 57 -3.22 7.64 15.93
C PHE A 57 -4.22 7.55 14.76
N ILE A 58 -5.04 8.59 14.56
CA ILE A 58 -6.12 8.67 13.56
C ILE A 58 -5.67 9.55 12.38
N SER A 59 -5.05 10.70 12.66
CA SER A 59 -4.56 11.68 11.70
C SER A 59 -3.22 11.21 11.11
N GLY A 60 -3.28 10.42 10.03
CA GLY A 60 -2.09 10.06 9.26
C GLY A 60 -2.14 8.67 8.65
N ARG A 61 -2.76 7.71 9.35
CA ARG A 61 -2.87 6.33 8.85
C ARG A 61 -3.71 6.21 7.58
N LEU A 62 -4.75 7.06 7.44
CA LEU A 62 -5.56 7.13 6.21
C LEU A 62 -4.73 7.65 5.02
N GLN A 63 -3.91 8.68 5.24
CA GLN A 63 -3.06 9.26 4.20
C GLN A 63 -1.90 8.32 3.84
N GLU A 64 -1.38 7.59 4.82
CA GLU A 64 -0.36 6.56 4.63
C GLU A 64 -0.88 5.37 3.83
N GLN A 65 -2.13 4.92 4.07
CA GLN A 65 -2.76 3.89 3.26
C GLN A 65 -2.89 4.33 1.78
N ALA A 66 -3.31 5.57 1.54
CA ALA A 66 -3.38 6.13 0.19
C ALA A 66 -1.99 6.25 -0.46
N ARG A 67 -0.95 6.57 0.31
CA ARG A 67 0.44 6.65 -0.16
C ARG A 67 1.03 5.26 -0.45
N ASN A 68 0.77 4.26 0.39
CA ASN A 68 1.25 2.90 0.21
C ASN A 68 0.55 2.18 -0.96
N ASN A 69 -0.75 2.42 -1.17
CA ASN A 69 -1.44 1.94 -2.37
C ASN A 69 -0.82 2.47 -3.68
N ARG A 70 -0.18 3.65 -3.65
CA ARG A 70 0.55 4.18 -4.81
C ARG A 70 1.93 3.54 -5.02
N ARG A 71 2.54 2.97 -3.97
CA ARG A 71 3.87 2.34 -3.99
C ARG A 71 3.85 0.90 -4.49
N GLY A 72 2.73 0.19 -4.34
CA GLY A 72 2.59 -1.21 -4.76
C GLY A 72 2.25 -1.45 -6.24
N SER A 73 2.08 -0.39 -7.03
CA SER A 73 1.86 -0.52 -8.47
C SER A 73 3.19 -0.84 -9.12
N LEU A 74 3.34 -2.03 -9.71
CA LEU A 74 4.30 -2.30 -10.78
C LEU A 74 4.43 -1.06 -11.67
N ASN A 75 5.66 -0.77 -12.10
CA ASN A 75 6.01 0.41 -12.90
C ASN A 75 4.91 0.67 -13.93
N LYS A 76 4.08 1.70 -13.71
CA LYS A 76 2.88 1.96 -14.53
C LYS A 76 3.22 2.08 -16.01
N ASN A 77 4.43 2.54 -16.30
CA ASN A 77 4.97 2.64 -17.64
C ASN A 77 5.23 1.27 -18.26
N LEU A 78 5.74 0.30 -17.51
CA LEU A 78 5.95 -1.07 -17.96
C LEU A 78 4.62 -1.75 -18.31
N THR A 79 3.61 -1.62 -17.45
CA THR A 79 2.27 -2.17 -17.73
C THR A 79 1.64 -1.54 -18.98
N ARG A 80 1.81 -0.23 -19.18
CA ARG A 80 1.35 0.46 -20.41
C ARG A 80 2.09 -0.03 -21.65
N ILE A 81 3.40 -0.18 -21.59
CA ILE A 81 4.22 -0.67 -22.71
C ILE A 81 3.82 -2.10 -23.08
N ILE A 82 3.67 -2.98 -22.08
CA ILE A 82 3.21 -4.37 -22.32
C ILE A 82 1.83 -4.38 -22.96
N GLY A 83 0.90 -3.55 -22.50
CA GLY A 83 -0.42 -3.41 -23.11
C GLY A 83 -0.36 -2.97 -24.57
N LEU A 84 0.45 -1.95 -24.88
CA LEU A 84 0.63 -1.45 -26.25
C LEU A 84 1.25 -2.50 -27.17
N VAL A 85 2.31 -3.17 -26.72
CA VAL A 85 2.99 -4.24 -27.47
C VAL A 85 2.06 -5.42 -27.70
N SER A 86 1.26 -5.81 -26.71
CA SER A 86 0.27 -6.88 -26.84
C SER A 86 -0.77 -6.58 -27.93
N VAL A 87 -1.24 -5.33 -28.02
CA VAL A 87 -2.19 -4.92 -29.07
C VAL A 87 -1.55 -4.98 -30.46
N LEU A 88 -0.31 -4.50 -30.61
CA LEU A 88 0.41 -4.56 -31.88
C LEU A 88 0.64 -6.01 -32.35
N ILE A 89 1.04 -6.90 -31.44
CA ILE A 89 1.23 -8.33 -31.74
C ILE A 89 -0.10 -8.97 -32.15
N PHE A 90 -1.21 -8.61 -31.49
CA PHE A 90 -2.53 -9.13 -31.83
C PHE A 90 -2.95 -8.75 -33.25
N PHE A 91 -2.75 -7.49 -33.67
CA PHE A 91 -3.03 -7.07 -35.04
C PHE A 91 -2.12 -7.74 -36.07
N ALA A 92 -0.82 -7.86 -35.77
CA ALA A 92 0.10 -8.58 -36.65
C ALA A 92 -0.31 -10.05 -36.82
N PHE A 93 -0.73 -10.70 -35.74
CA PHE A 93 -1.25 -12.06 -35.76
C PHE A 93 -2.51 -12.18 -36.63
N LEU A 94 -3.47 -11.25 -36.52
CA LEU A 94 -4.68 -11.28 -37.36
C LEU A 94 -4.37 -11.15 -38.86
N ILE A 95 -3.43 -10.26 -39.23
CA ILE A 95 -3.02 -10.08 -40.63
C ILE A 95 -2.35 -11.35 -41.16
N TYR A 96 -1.43 -11.92 -40.40
CA TYR A 96 -0.79 -13.19 -40.76
C TYR A 96 -1.83 -14.31 -40.86
N PHE A 97 -2.70 -14.44 -39.87
CA PHE A 97 -3.75 -15.43 -39.86
C PHE A 97 -4.63 -15.31 -41.11
N ALA A 98 -5.13 -14.12 -41.45
CA ALA A 98 -5.94 -13.91 -42.63
C ALA A 98 -5.22 -14.31 -43.94
N LYS A 99 -3.92 -14.00 -44.07
CA LYS A 99 -3.13 -14.31 -45.27
C LYS A 99 -2.85 -15.80 -45.44
N TYR A 100 -2.54 -16.50 -44.36
CA TYR A 100 -2.20 -17.93 -44.41
C TYR A 100 -3.43 -18.83 -44.28
N PHE A 101 -4.53 -18.32 -43.73
CA PHE A 101 -5.79 -19.05 -43.63
C PHE A 101 -6.37 -19.36 -44.99
N THR A 102 -6.25 -18.46 -45.97
CA THR A 102 -6.72 -18.73 -47.35
C THR A 102 -5.92 -19.85 -48.01
N VAL A 103 -4.59 -19.83 -47.90
CA VAL A 103 -3.70 -20.87 -48.44
C VAL A 103 -3.92 -22.21 -47.74
N PHE A 104 -4.11 -22.19 -46.42
CA PHE A 104 -4.42 -23.38 -45.63
C PHE A 104 -5.77 -23.99 -46.01
N MET A 105 -6.80 -23.16 -46.23
CA MET A 105 -8.11 -23.61 -46.69
C MET A 105 -8.07 -24.17 -48.13
N GLU A 106 -7.26 -23.57 -49.00
CA GLU A 106 -7.06 -24.04 -50.38
C GLU A 106 -6.30 -25.38 -50.41
N SER A 107 -5.34 -25.58 -49.51
CA SER A 107 -4.63 -26.85 -49.33
C SER A 107 -5.47 -28.00 -48.75
N MET A 108 -6.61 -27.70 -48.10
CA MET A 108 -7.50 -28.72 -47.52
C MET A 108 -8.68 -29.09 -48.43
N ARG A 109 -8.85 -28.40 -49.56
CA ARG A 109 -9.88 -28.68 -50.56
C ARG A 109 -9.34 -29.58 -51.67
#